data_AF-A0A2G9SNS5-F1
#
_entry.id   AF-A0A2G9SNS5-F1
#
_cell.length_a   1.000
_cell.length_b   1.000
_cell.length_c   1.000
_cell.angle_alpha   90.00
_cell.angle_beta   90.00
_cell.angle_gamma   90.00
#
_symmetry.space_group_name_H-M   'P 1'
#
loop_
_entity.id
_entity.type
_entity.pdbx_description
1 polymer ?
#
loop_
_entity_poly.entity_id
_entity_poly.type
_entity_poly.pdbx_seq_one_letter_code
_entity_poly.pdbx_strand_id
1 'polypeptide(L)'
;MNTIILIYGGLLIVLGIVGYIQSGSATSFIGSAAGVLAIVGAYLYQTQEWAKWLCFAAALAIIGGLGARLPGAFSKISAGEATLGEYWVRFSLVGLSLLFIVYFFFGLKQNTNTAS
;
A
#
# COMPACT_ATOMS: atom_id res chain seq x y z
N MET A 1 5.35 10.81 15.13
CA MET A 1 5.03 10.14 13.85
C MET A 1 5.02 8.62 14.04
N ASN A 2 4.02 7.90 13.51
CA ASN A 2 3.95 6.45 13.70
C ASN A 2 4.93 5.72 12.76
N THR A 3 5.97 5.11 13.35
CA THR A 3 7.07 4.44 12.63
C THR A 3 6.60 3.33 11.70
N ILE A 4 5.54 2.60 12.07
CA ILE A 4 5.03 1.49 11.26
C ILE A 4 4.41 2.01 9.97
N ILE A 5 3.63 3.08 10.03
CA ILE A 5 3.02 3.69 8.84
C ILE A 5 4.10 4.31 7.93
N LEU A 6 5.16 4.86 8.52
CA LEU A 6 6.28 5.40 7.74
C LEU A 6 7.04 4.31 6.99
N ILE A 7 7.35 3.19 7.65
CA ILE A 7 7.98 2.03 7.02
C ILE A 7 7.08 1.50 5.90
N TYR A 8 5.78 1.34 6.17
CA TYR A 8 4.81 0.91 5.17
C TYR A 8 4.78 1.84 3.95
N GLY A 9 4.60 3.14 4.15
CA GLY A 9 4.57 4.12 3.07
C GLY A 9 5.88 4.17 2.28
N GLY A 10 7.03 4.08 2.96
CA GLY A 10 8.34 4.01 2.32
C GLY A 10 8.51 2.76 1.44
N LEU A 11 8.09 1.59 1.94
CA LEU A 11 8.12 0.36 1.15
C LEU A 11 7.21 0.44 -0.08
N LEU A 12 6.01 1.02 0.05
CA LEU A 12 5.11 1.23 -1.09
C LEU A 12 5.75 2.12 -2.16
N ILE A 13 6.46 3.18 -1.77
CA ILE A 13 7.18 4.05 -2.71
C ILE A 13 8.26 3.30 -3.45
N VAL A 14 9.12 2.57 -2.73
CA VAL A 14 10.20 1.79 -3.36
C VAL A 14 9.62 0.77 -4.33
N LEU A 15 8.61 0.01 -3.90
CA LEU A 15 7.97 -1.01 -4.74
C LEU A 15 7.23 -0.40 -5.94
N GLY A 16 6.59 0.76 -5.79
CA GLY A 16 5.96 1.48 -6.89
C GLY A 16 6.96 1.95 -7.95
N ILE A 17 8.13 2.44 -7.52
CA ILE A 17 9.23 2.81 -8.44
C ILE A 17 9.76 1.57 -9.15
N VAL A 18 10.04 0.49 -8.42
CA VAL A 18 10.52 -0.77 -9.01
C VAL A 18 9.51 -1.33 -10.01
N GLY A 19 8.22 -1.31 -9.68
CA GLY A 19 7.15 -1.74 -10.59
C GLY A 19 7.05 -0.88 -11.84
N TYR A 20 7.27 0.44 -11.72
CA TYR A 20 7.33 1.34 -12.88
C TYR A 20 8.51 1.00 -13.79
N ILE A 21 9.71 0.82 -13.23
CA ILE A 21 10.91 0.46 -13.99
C ILE A 21 10.74 -0.88 -14.72
N GLN A 22 10.15 -1.89 -14.07
CA GLN A 22 9.97 -3.22 -14.65
C GLN A 22 8.91 -3.27 -15.76
N SER A 23 7.85 -2.46 -15.65
CA SER A 23 6.70 -2.55 -16.56
C SER A 23 6.65 -1.44 -17.61
N GLY A 24 7.38 -0.35 -17.42
CA GLY A 24 7.26 0.88 -18.22
C GLY A 24 5.89 1.57 -18.14
N SER A 25 4.96 1.05 -17.32
CA SER A 25 3.58 1.53 -17.26
C SER A 25 3.39 2.51 -16.11
N ALA A 26 2.81 3.68 -16.41
CA ALA A 26 2.40 4.66 -15.42
C ALA A 26 1.44 4.08 -14.36
N THR A 27 0.67 3.04 -14.69
CA THR A 27 -0.26 2.40 -13.74
C THR A 27 0.45 1.64 -12.62
N SER A 28 1.71 1.25 -12.80
CA SER A 28 2.54 0.62 -11.77
C SER A 28 3.07 1.62 -10.74
N PHE A 29 2.99 2.92 -11.03
CA PHE A 29 3.34 4.00 -10.11
C PHE A 29 2.31 4.19 -8.97
N ILE A 30 1.18 3.47 -9.02
CA ILE A 30 0.14 3.53 -7.98
C ILE A 30 0.68 3.18 -6.59
N GLY A 31 1.69 2.32 -6.50
CA GLY A 31 2.44 2.05 -5.27
C GLY A 31 3.04 3.31 -4.66
N SER A 32 3.70 4.13 -5.48
CA SER A 32 4.33 5.37 -5.05
C SER A 32 3.33 6.43 -4.64
N ALA A 33 2.27 6.61 -5.43
CA ALA A 33 1.20 7.55 -5.08
C ALA A 33 0.51 7.17 -3.76
N ALA A 34 0.19 5.89 -3.57
CA ALA A 34 -0.40 5.38 -2.33
C ALA A 34 0.58 5.49 -1.15
N GLY A 35 1.87 5.23 -1.36
CA GLY A 35 2.89 5.35 -0.33
C GLY A 35 3.07 6.79 0.16
N VAL A 36 3.06 7.77 -0.75
CA VAL A 36 3.05 9.20 -0.37
C VAL A 36 1.80 9.55 0.41
N LEU A 37 0.62 9.10 -0.03
CA LEU A 37 -0.65 9.33 0.68
C LEU A 37 -0.59 8.76 2.12
N ALA A 38 -0.02 7.56 2.29
CA ALA A 38 0.15 6.95 3.61
C ALA A 38 1.10 7.74 4.51
N ILE A 39 2.20 8.27 3.97
CA ILE A 39 3.14 9.11 4.74
C ILE A 39 2.48 10.44 5.13
N VAL A 40 1.76 11.09 4.22
CA VAL A 40 1.01 12.32 4.51
C VAL A 40 -0.04 12.06 5.59
N GLY A 41 -0.78 10.96 5.49
CA GLY A 41 -1.72 10.52 6.53
C GLY A 41 -1.03 10.30 7.88
N ALA A 42 0.14 9.66 7.90
CA ALA A 42 0.93 9.43 9.11
C ALA A 42 1.44 10.73 9.75
N TYR A 43 1.80 11.71 8.92
CA TYR A 43 2.24 13.03 9.37
C TYR A 43 1.07 13.78 10.02
N LEU A 44 -0.05 13.88 9.33
CA LEU A 44 -1.26 14.57 9.80
C LEU A 44 -1.93 13.87 10.98
N TYR A 45 -1.79 12.54 11.11
CA TYR A 45 -2.36 11.78 12.22
C TYR A 45 -1.86 12.22 13.60
N GLN A 46 -0.71 12.90 13.66
CA GLN A 46 -0.17 13.46 14.91
C GLN A 46 -1.03 14.58 15.49
N THR A 47 -1.75 15.30 14.63
CA THR A 47 -2.57 16.46 15.00
C THR A 47 -4.05 16.26 14.73
N GLN A 48 -4.40 15.33 13.84
CA GLN A 48 -5.75 15.13 13.33
C GLN A 48 -6.10 13.64 13.29
N GLU A 49 -6.98 13.17 14.17
CA GLU A 49 -7.36 11.75 14.23
C GLU A 49 -7.93 11.22 12.90
N TRP A 50 -8.66 12.06 12.15
CA TRP A 50 -9.26 11.66 10.88
C TRP A 50 -8.20 11.28 9.82
N ALA A 51 -6.97 11.78 9.94
CA ALA A 51 -5.92 11.51 8.95
C ALA A 51 -5.48 10.04 8.91
N LYS A 52 -5.81 9.23 9.94
CA LYS A 52 -5.63 7.77 9.87
C LYS A 52 -6.36 7.15 8.68
N TRP A 53 -7.49 7.73 8.29
CA TRP A 53 -8.28 7.28 7.14
C TRP A 53 -7.57 7.50 5.80
N LEU A 54 -6.64 8.45 5.71
CA LEU A 54 -5.81 8.62 4.51
C LEU A 54 -4.86 7.42 4.34
N CYS A 55 -4.27 6.93 5.43
CA CYS A 55 -3.44 5.73 5.41
C CYS A 55 -4.26 4.50 5.01
N PHE A 56 -5.50 4.40 5.50
CA PHE A 56 -6.41 3.34 5.12
C PHE A 56 -6.84 3.42 3.65
N ALA A 57 -7.16 4.62 3.16
CA ALA A 57 -7.48 4.86 1.76
C ALA A 57 -6.33 4.48 0.81
N ALA A 58 -5.07 4.73 1.21
CA ALA A 58 -3.90 4.27 0.45
C ALA A 58 -3.89 2.74 0.28
N ALA A 59 -4.12 2.00 1.36
CA ALA A 59 -4.17 0.54 1.33
C ALA A 59 -5.34 0.03 0.47
N LEU A 60 -6.51 0.66 0.58
CA LEU A 60 -7.67 0.34 -0.26
C LEU A 60 -7.43 0.63 -1.73
N ALA A 61 -6.74 1.71 -2.08
CA ALA A 61 -6.43 2.02 -3.47
C ALA A 61 -5.53 0.94 -4.11
N ILE A 62 -4.56 0.42 -3.35
CA ILE A 62 -3.70 -0.68 -3.79
C ILE A 62 -4.52 -1.96 -3.98
N ILE A 63 -5.35 -2.33 -3.01
CA ILE A 63 -6.14 -3.56 -3.07
C ILE A 63 -7.21 -3.48 -4.16
N GLY A 64 -7.92 -2.36 -4.26
CA GLY A 64 -8.94 -2.16 -5.30
C GLY A 64 -8.35 -2.10 -6.71
N GLY A 65 -7.20 -1.43 -6.87
CA GLY A 65 -6.55 -1.27 -8.18
C GLY A 65 -5.78 -2.52 -8.62
N LEU A 66 -4.84 -2.98 -7.80
CA LEU A 66 -3.94 -4.11 -8.11
C LEU A 66 -4.53 -5.44 -7.67
N GLY A 67 -5.18 -5.49 -6.50
CA GLY A 67 -5.76 -6.70 -5.93
C GLY A 67 -6.86 -7.31 -6.79
N ALA A 68 -7.72 -6.49 -7.39
CA ALA A 68 -8.76 -6.95 -8.32
C ALA A 68 -8.22 -7.68 -9.56
N ARG A 69 -6.94 -7.47 -9.91
CA ARG A 69 -6.28 -8.09 -11.06
C ARG A 69 -5.49 -9.35 -10.71
N LEU A 70 -5.42 -9.71 -9.42
CA LEU A 70 -4.67 -10.89 -8.95
C LEU A 70 -5.20 -12.23 -9.48
N PRO A 71 -6.53 -12.49 -9.57
CA PRO A 71 -7.02 -13.76 -10.10
C PRO A 71 -6.52 -14.03 -11.53
N GLY A 72 -6.51 -12.98 -12.37
CA GLY A 72 -5.97 -13.06 -13.73
C GLY A 72 -4.45 -13.29 -13.76
N ALA A 73 -3.70 -12.72 -12.81
CA ALA A 73 -2.27 -12.99 -12.67
C ALA A 73 -2.00 -14.45 -12.27
N PHE A 74 -2.75 -14.99 -11.31
CA PHE A 74 -2.62 -16.40 -10.91
C PHE A 74 -2.93 -17.36 -12.06
N SER A 75 -3.97 -17.06 -12.85
CA SER A 75 -4.32 -17.85 -14.04
C SER A 75 -3.16 -17.90 -15.04
N LYS A 76 -2.55 -16.75 -15.37
CA LYS A 76 -1.40 -16.67 -16.28
C LYS A 76 -0.17 -17.40 -15.77
N ILE A 77 0.13 -17.30 -14.47
CA ILE A 77 1.24 -18.03 -13.85
C ILE A 77 0.99 -19.54 -13.91
N SER A 78 -0.24 -19.99 -13.59
CA SER A 78 -0.59 -21.41 -13.65
C SER A 78 -0.57 -22.00 -15.06
N ALA A 79 -0.83 -21.17 -16.08
CA ALA A 79 -0.75 -21.53 -17.49
C ALA A 79 0.68 -21.50 -18.06
N GLY A 80 1.68 -21.03 -17.29
CA GLY A 80 3.06 -20.87 -17.76
C GLY A 80 3.27 -19.69 -18.71
N GLU A 81 2.27 -18.82 -18.88
CA GLU A 81 2.32 -17.63 -19.75
C GLU A 81 3.09 -16.47 -19.10
N ALA A 82 3.33 -16.55 -17.79
CA ALA A 82 4.06 -15.54 -17.04
C ALA A 82 4.79 -16.13 -15.85
N THR A 83 5.83 -15.45 -15.40
CA THR A 83 6.62 -15.86 -14.23
C THR A 83 6.20 -15.13 -12.95
N LEU A 84 6.46 -15.74 -11.79
CA LEU A 84 6.34 -15.07 -10.49
C LEU A 84 7.20 -13.80 -10.40
N GLY A 85 8.34 -13.77 -11.12
CA GLY A 85 9.23 -12.61 -11.23
C GLY A 85 8.63 -11.42 -11.98
N GLU A 86 7.56 -11.59 -12.74
CA GLU A 86 6.85 -10.47 -13.39
C GLU A 86 5.79 -9.85 -12.47
N TYR A 87 5.27 -10.61 -11.50
CA TYR A 87 4.15 -10.21 -10.66
C TYR A 87 4.52 -9.99 -9.19
N TRP A 88 5.74 -10.31 -8.75
CA TRP A 88 6.15 -10.21 -7.34
C TRP A 88 5.90 -8.82 -6.75
N VAL A 89 6.18 -7.72 -7.48
CA VAL A 89 5.93 -6.35 -7.00
C VAL A 89 4.46 -6.15 -6.67
N ARG A 90 3.56 -6.61 -7.56
CA ARG A 90 2.11 -6.49 -7.37
C ARG A 90 1.65 -7.31 -6.18
N PHE A 91 2.15 -8.54 -6.04
CA PHE A 91 1.86 -9.38 -4.88
C PHE A 91 2.37 -8.76 -3.58
N SER A 92 3.58 -8.20 -3.57
CA SER A 92 4.16 -7.51 -2.42
C SER A 92 3.35 -6.27 -2.02
N LEU A 93 2.97 -5.43 -2.98
CA LEU A 93 2.14 -4.24 -2.73
C LEU A 93 0.79 -4.62 -2.11
N VAL A 94 0.10 -5.62 -2.68
CA VAL A 94 -1.19 -6.06 -2.14
C VAL A 94 -1.02 -6.74 -0.78
N GLY A 95 -0.02 -7.60 -0.62
CA GLY A 95 0.27 -8.28 0.65
C GLY A 95 0.60 -7.31 1.78
N LEU A 96 1.47 -6.33 1.53
CA LEU A 96 1.77 -5.27 2.49
C LEU A 96 0.53 -4.43 2.84
N SER A 97 -0.31 -4.13 1.86
CA SER A 97 -1.54 -3.36 2.08
C SER A 97 -2.55 -4.14 2.93
N LEU A 98 -2.67 -5.45 2.73
CA LEU A 98 -3.50 -6.31 3.56
C LEU A 98 -3.00 -6.38 5.01
N LEU A 99 -1.69 -6.57 5.20
CA LEU A 99 -1.06 -6.52 6.52
C LEU A 99 -1.26 -5.16 7.20
N PHE A 100 -1.18 -4.08 6.42
CA PHE A 100 -1.44 -2.73 6.93
C PHE A 100 -2.91 -2.55 7.35
N ILE A 101 -3.88 -3.11 6.64
CA ILE A 101 -5.29 -3.08 7.05
C ILE A 101 -5.48 -3.81 8.39
N VAL A 102 -4.86 -4.98 8.57
CA VAL A 102 -4.89 -5.69 9.86
C VAL A 102 -4.28 -4.81 10.95
N TYR A 103 -3.12 -4.20 10.69
CA TYR A 103 -2.51 -3.25 11.62
C TYR A 103 -3.41 -2.04 11.91
N PHE A 104 -4.11 -1.51 10.90
CA PHE A 104 -5.00 -0.36 11.05
C PHE A 104 -6.14 -0.62 12.04
N PHE A 105 -6.76 -1.81 11.99
CA PHE A 105 -7.87 -2.14 12.88
C PHE A 105 -7.44 -2.65 14.26
N PHE A 106 -6.33 -3.39 14.35
CA PHE A 106 -5.95 -4.08 15.59
C PHE A 106 -4.72 -3.49 16.28
N GLY A 107 -3.84 -2.80 15.55
CA GLY A 107 -2.56 -2.30 16.05
C GLY A 107 -2.44 -0.78 16.16
N LEU A 108 -3.25 -0.03 15.41
CA LEU A 108 -3.23 1.43 15.43
C LEU A 108 -3.99 1.96 16.65
N LYS A 109 -3.25 2.29 17.71
CA LYS A 109 -3.81 2.95 18.90
C LYS A 109 -4.28 4.36 18.54
N GLN A 110 -5.47 4.76 18.99
CA GLN A 110 -5.99 6.12 18.82
C GLN A 110 -5.07 7.16 19.47
N ASN A 111 -4.99 8.34 18.86
CA ASN A 111 -4.17 9.44 19.36
C ASN A 111 -5.08 10.26 20.27
N THR A 112 -5.10 9.91 21.56
CA THR A 112 -5.96 10.54 22.57
C THR A 112 -5.60 11.99 22.92
N ASN A 113 -4.80 12.68 22.10
CA ASN A 113 -4.38 14.06 22.34
C ASN A 113 -5.40 15.12 21.88
N THR A 114 -6.60 14.73 21.42
CA THR A 114 -7.70 15.67 21.16
C THR A 114 -8.61 15.81 22.38
N ALA A 115 -8.02 16.06 23.55
CA ALA A 115 -8.74 16.46 24.76
C ALA A 115 -8.01 17.65 25.40
N SER A 116 -8.17 18.83 24.80
CA SER A 116 -8.02 20.13 25.47
C SER A 116 -8.76 21.18 24.67
#